data_AF-A0A3S3RUB1-F1
#
_entry.id   AF-A0A3S3RUB1-F1
#
_cell.length_a   1.000
_cell.length_b   1.000
_cell.length_c   1.000
_cell.angle_alpha   90.00
_cell.angle_beta   90.00
_cell.angle_gamma   90.00
#
_symmetry.space_group_name_H-M   'P 1'
#
loop_
_entity.id
_entity.type
_entity.pdbx_description
1 polymer ?
#
loop_
_entity_poly.entity_id
_entity_poly.type
_entity_poly.pdbx_seq_one_letter_code
_entity_poly.pdbx_strand_id
1 'polypeptide(L)'
;MDSLINAAGRALAAGDPLGALKRVALRDDAPALALRGIAMAQLGDFAKAKALLKDAARAFSSRETVARARCVVAEAEIALVSRDLGWPEKALRSARATLAAHGDRLNAAYAGSLEARRLILIGRLDEAERLLSDFDPAPLPPVARVAHELAAAGVAVRRLRTKAARSAFGRASLAAYEANIPALKAEVEAASLVLNTPVGRLIARGTEKDLLLDEVETLLTSGALVIDACRNVVREADAVVSLATRPVLFAL
;
A
#
# COMPACT_ATOMS: atom_id res chain seq x y z
N MET A 1 -15.43 -26.73 12.60
CA MET A 1 -15.05 -25.53 11.81
C MET A 1 -16.03 -25.41 10.67
N ASP A 2 -16.71 -24.27 10.52
CA ASP A 2 -17.82 -24.08 9.57
C ASP A 2 -17.32 -24.18 8.11
N SER A 3 -17.81 -25.18 7.38
CA SER A 3 -17.35 -25.48 6.01
C SER A 3 -17.67 -24.36 5.02
N LEU A 4 -18.77 -23.63 5.23
CA LEU A 4 -19.19 -22.53 4.36
C LEU A 4 -18.31 -21.30 4.55
N ILE A 5 -17.97 -20.97 5.79
CA ILE A 5 -17.04 -19.87 6.11
C ILE A 5 -15.68 -20.12 5.48
N ASN A 6 -15.15 -21.33 5.61
CA ASN A 6 -13.87 -21.70 5.00
C ASN A 6 -13.91 -21.63 3.46
N ALA A 7 -15.01 -22.10 2.86
CA ALA A 7 -15.17 -22.04 1.41
C ALA A 7 -15.33 -20.60 0.89
N ALA A 8 -16.03 -19.74 1.63
CA ALA A 8 -16.16 -18.33 1.30
C ALA A 8 -14.81 -17.58 1.44
N GLY A 9 -14.04 -17.86 2.49
CA GLY A 9 -12.68 -17.32 2.63
C GLY A 9 -11.76 -17.71 1.48
N ARG A 10 -11.81 -18.97 1.02
CA ARG A 10 -11.06 -19.42 -0.16
C ARG A 10 -11.50 -18.73 -1.45
N ALA A 11 -12.81 -18.52 -1.63
CA ALA A 11 -13.32 -17.79 -2.79
C ALA A 11 -12.79 -16.35 -2.82
N LEU A 12 -12.81 -15.64 -1.68
CA LEU A 12 -12.24 -14.29 -1.59
C LEU A 12 -10.74 -14.24 -1.86
N ALA A 13 -9.99 -15.22 -1.35
CA ALA A 13 -8.55 -15.31 -1.58
C ALA A 13 -8.21 -15.54 -3.07
N ALA A 14 -9.12 -16.16 -3.82
CA ALA A 14 -9.01 -16.36 -5.27
C ALA A 14 -9.60 -15.19 -6.09
N GLY A 15 -10.09 -14.12 -5.45
CA GLY A 15 -10.72 -13.00 -6.13
C GLY A 15 -12.14 -13.28 -6.66
N ASP A 16 -12.87 -14.22 -6.04
CA ASP A 16 -14.27 -14.55 -6.36
C ASP A 16 -15.24 -14.04 -5.26
N PRO A 17 -15.52 -12.72 -5.22
CA PRO A 17 -16.43 -12.14 -4.22
C PRO A 17 -17.86 -12.65 -4.37
N LEU A 18 -18.32 -12.94 -5.59
CA LEU A 18 -19.67 -13.46 -5.82
C LEU A 18 -19.82 -14.89 -5.31
N GLY A 19 -18.82 -15.75 -5.52
CA GLY A 19 -18.80 -17.08 -4.95
C GLY A 19 -18.74 -17.06 -3.42
N ALA A 20 -18.03 -16.10 -2.82
CA ALA A 20 -18.06 -15.91 -1.37
C ALA A 20 -19.47 -15.56 -0.89
N LEU A 21 -20.11 -14.57 -1.51
CA LEU A 21 -21.46 -14.13 -1.17
C LEU A 21 -22.50 -15.25 -1.32
N LYS A 22 -22.42 -16.09 -2.37
CA LYS A 22 -23.30 -17.26 -2.53
C LYS A 22 -23.32 -18.20 -1.32
N ARG A 23 -22.24 -18.21 -0.52
CA ARG A 23 -22.07 -19.11 0.64
C ARG A 23 -22.48 -18.48 1.96
N VAL A 24 -22.40 -17.15 2.08
CA VAL A 24 -22.58 -16.45 3.38
C VAL A 24 -23.64 -15.33 3.35
N ALA A 25 -24.28 -15.04 2.22
CA ALA A 25 -25.17 -13.87 2.08
C ALA A 25 -26.35 -13.83 3.08
N LEU A 26 -26.87 -15.00 3.48
CA LEU A 26 -28.03 -15.11 4.38
C LEU A 26 -27.63 -15.28 5.86
N ARG A 27 -26.36 -15.05 6.17
CA ARG A 27 -25.81 -15.24 7.51
C ARG A 27 -25.39 -13.92 8.13
N ASP A 28 -25.69 -13.79 9.41
CA ASP A 28 -25.42 -12.59 10.22
C ASP A 28 -24.52 -12.87 11.43
N ASP A 29 -23.91 -14.07 11.52
CA ASP A 29 -22.84 -14.33 12.49
C ASP A 29 -21.56 -13.56 12.12
N ALA A 30 -20.73 -13.27 13.12
CA ALA A 30 -19.56 -12.39 12.97
C ALA A 30 -18.60 -12.80 11.82
N PRO A 31 -18.23 -14.09 11.65
CA PRO A 31 -17.45 -14.53 10.49
C PRO A 31 -18.12 -14.25 9.14
N ALA A 32 -19.42 -14.51 9.02
CA ALA A 32 -20.16 -14.26 7.78
C ALA A 32 -20.22 -12.76 7.44
N LEU A 33 -20.46 -11.90 8.44
CA LEU A 33 -20.43 -10.45 8.28
C LEU A 33 -19.05 -9.96 7.81
N ALA A 34 -17.96 -10.47 8.40
CA ALA A 34 -16.61 -10.11 7.99
C ALA A 34 -16.33 -10.48 6.53
N LEU A 35 -16.68 -11.71 6.11
CA LEU A 35 -16.48 -12.17 4.73
C LEU A 35 -17.35 -11.40 3.73
N ARG A 36 -18.60 -11.08 4.08
CA ARG A 36 -19.46 -10.21 3.25
C ARG A 36 -18.86 -8.81 3.12
N GLY A 37 -18.29 -8.27 4.20
CA GLY A 37 -17.60 -6.98 4.17
C GLY A 37 -16.43 -6.97 3.18
N ILE A 38 -15.56 -7.98 3.25
CA ILE A 38 -14.44 -8.13 2.31
C ILE A 38 -14.95 -8.31 0.87
N ALA A 39 -16.00 -9.10 0.65
CA ALA A 39 -16.60 -9.27 -0.67
C ALA A 39 -17.11 -7.94 -1.26
N MET A 40 -17.80 -7.13 -0.45
CA MET A 40 -18.29 -5.81 -0.87
C MET A 40 -17.14 -4.85 -1.18
N ALA A 41 -16.04 -4.93 -0.43
CA ALA A 41 -14.83 -4.14 -0.72
C ALA A 41 -14.22 -4.51 -2.07
N GLN A 42 -14.11 -5.81 -2.39
CA GLN A 42 -13.64 -6.28 -3.70
C GLN A 42 -14.57 -5.87 -4.87
N LEU A 43 -15.86 -5.66 -4.58
CA LEU A 43 -16.84 -5.16 -5.55
C LEU A 43 -16.91 -3.63 -5.63
N GLY A 44 -16.14 -2.91 -4.80
CA GLY A 44 -16.09 -1.45 -4.78
C GLY A 44 -17.14 -0.75 -3.91
N ASP A 45 -18.01 -1.48 -3.20
CA ASP A 45 -18.97 -0.89 -2.25
C ASP A 45 -18.31 -0.72 -0.87
N PHE A 46 -17.47 0.30 -0.76
CA PHE A 46 -16.68 0.59 0.44
C PHE A 46 -17.53 1.00 1.65
N ALA A 47 -18.64 1.71 1.42
CA ALA A 47 -19.53 2.14 2.49
C ALA A 47 -20.18 0.93 3.18
N LYS A 48 -20.72 0.00 2.39
CA LYS A 48 -21.32 -1.23 2.90
C LYS A 48 -20.27 -2.17 3.50
N ALA A 49 -19.11 -2.28 2.88
CA ALA A 49 -17.99 -3.06 3.40
C ALA A 49 -17.58 -2.60 4.81
N LYS A 50 -17.41 -1.29 5.01
CA LYS A 50 -17.06 -0.69 6.30
C LYS A 50 -18.13 -0.93 7.36
N ALA A 51 -19.41 -0.84 7.00
CA ALA A 51 -20.51 -1.14 7.92
C ALA A 51 -20.48 -2.61 8.38
N LEU A 52 -20.39 -3.54 7.43
CA LEU A 52 -20.36 -4.98 7.71
C LEU A 52 -19.15 -5.40 8.57
N LEU A 53 -17.96 -4.84 8.33
CA LEU A 53 -16.77 -5.12 9.11
C LEU A 53 -16.86 -4.59 10.54
N LYS A 54 -17.45 -3.40 10.73
CA LYS A 54 -17.70 -2.88 12.08
C LYS A 54 -18.69 -3.73 12.85
N ASP A 55 -19.75 -4.19 12.19
CA ASP A 55 -20.74 -5.07 12.82
C ASP A 55 -20.15 -6.44 13.12
N ALA A 56 -19.31 -6.99 12.24
CA ALA A 56 -18.53 -8.20 12.52
C ALA A 56 -17.62 -8.02 13.75
N ALA A 57 -16.85 -6.93 13.81
CA ALA A 57 -15.94 -6.64 14.92
C ALA A 57 -16.65 -6.47 16.27
N ARG A 58 -17.92 -6.01 16.26
CA ARG A 58 -18.80 -5.93 17.43
C ARG A 58 -19.42 -7.27 17.81
N ALA A 59 -19.74 -8.11 16.83
CA ALA A 59 -20.34 -9.41 17.03
C ALA A 59 -19.33 -10.48 17.52
N PHE A 60 -18.04 -10.33 17.18
CA PHE A 60 -16.98 -11.16 17.75
C PHE A 60 -16.82 -10.91 19.25
N SER A 61 -16.65 -11.99 20.01
CA SER A 61 -16.40 -11.90 21.45
C SER A 61 -15.02 -11.32 21.76
N SER A 62 -14.81 -10.88 23.01
CA SER A 62 -13.52 -10.37 23.47
C SER A 62 -12.39 -11.40 23.41
N ARG A 63 -12.74 -12.71 23.40
CA ARG A 63 -11.79 -13.83 23.28
C ARG A 63 -11.34 -14.08 21.84
N GLU A 64 -12.09 -13.60 20.85
CA GLU A 64 -11.79 -13.78 19.43
C GLU A 64 -10.86 -12.66 18.91
N THR A 65 -9.76 -12.46 19.61
CA THR A 65 -8.80 -11.36 19.39
C THR A 65 -8.24 -11.34 17.96
N VAL A 66 -7.89 -12.51 17.41
CA VAL A 66 -7.37 -12.66 16.04
C VAL A 66 -8.41 -12.25 15.00
N ALA A 67 -9.66 -12.68 15.16
CA ALA A 67 -10.72 -12.35 14.20
C ALA A 67 -11.05 -10.85 14.20
N ARG A 68 -11.09 -10.23 15.38
CA ARG A 68 -11.25 -8.77 15.53
C ARG A 68 -10.07 -8.01 14.92
N ALA A 69 -8.83 -8.48 15.13
CA ALA A 69 -7.65 -7.87 14.53
C ALA A 69 -7.69 -7.94 12.99
N ARG A 70 -8.14 -9.05 12.40
CA ARG A 70 -8.34 -9.17 10.94
C ARG A 70 -9.39 -8.17 10.42
N CYS A 71 -10.47 -7.94 11.15
CA CYS A 71 -11.47 -6.91 10.79
C CYS A 71 -10.84 -5.52 10.73
N VAL A 72 -10.01 -5.16 11.73
CA VAL A 72 -9.28 -3.88 11.75
C VAL A 72 -8.35 -3.75 10.54
N VAL A 73 -7.66 -4.82 10.13
CA VAL A 73 -6.81 -4.82 8.93
C VAL A 73 -7.64 -4.61 7.67
N ALA A 74 -8.80 -5.25 7.53
CA ALA A 74 -9.69 -5.03 6.39
C ALA A 74 -10.26 -3.59 6.36
N GLU A 75 -10.63 -3.04 7.52
CA GLU A 75 -11.08 -1.64 7.63
C GLU A 75 -9.96 -0.66 7.25
N ALA A 76 -8.72 -0.94 7.64
CA ALA A 76 -7.55 -0.14 7.29
C ALA A 76 -7.32 -0.06 5.77
N GLU A 77 -7.48 -1.18 5.09
CA GLU A 77 -7.36 -1.24 3.63
C GLU A 77 -8.44 -0.39 2.96
N ILE A 78 -9.70 -0.54 3.37
CA ILE A 78 -10.81 0.26 2.85
C ILE A 78 -10.55 1.75 3.10
N ALA A 79 -10.06 2.13 4.28
CA ALA A 79 -9.73 3.51 4.60
C ALA A 79 -8.66 4.07 3.65
N LEU A 80 -7.59 3.30 3.38
CA LEU A 80 -6.53 3.71 2.46
C LEU A 80 -7.04 3.89 1.03
N VAL A 81 -7.81 2.92 0.51
CA VAL A 81 -8.38 2.99 -0.84
C VAL A 81 -9.36 4.16 -0.95
N SER A 82 -10.11 4.44 0.11
CA SER A 82 -11.05 5.58 0.20
C SER A 82 -10.36 6.92 0.49
N ARG A 83 -9.02 6.96 0.60
CA ARG A 83 -8.22 8.14 0.98
C ARG A 83 -8.61 8.74 2.35
N ASP A 84 -9.20 7.95 3.23
CA ASP A 84 -9.48 8.31 4.63
C ASP A 84 -8.21 8.08 5.46
N LEU A 85 -7.36 9.12 5.55
CA LEU A 85 -6.08 9.06 6.29
C LEU A 85 -6.21 9.37 7.79
N GLY A 86 -7.40 9.80 8.24
CA GLY A 86 -7.72 10.11 9.63
C GLY A 86 -8.02 8.88 10.51
N TRP A 87 -7.96 7.70 9.91
CA TRP A 87 -8.26 6.42 10.55
C TRP A 87 -7.27 6.08 11.70
N PRO A 88 -7.69 5.26 12.69
CA PRO A 88 -6.95 5.07 13.93
C PRO A 88 -5.69 4.20 13.75
N GLU A 89 -4.56 4.84 13.44
CA GLU A 89 -3.24 4.22 13.26
C GLU A 89 -2.85 3.27 14.42
N LYS A 90 -3.13 3.68 15.67
CA LYS A 90 -2.86 2.86 16.86
C LYS A 90 -3.62 1.53 16.84
N ALA A 91 -4.83 1.50 16.29
CA ALA A 91 -5.63 0.30 16.18
C ALA A 91 -5.00 -0.71 15.21
N LEU A 92 -4.50 -0.26 14.05
CA LEU A 92 -3.79 -1.15 13.13
C LEU A 92 -2.51 -1.69 13.73
N ARG A 93 -1.71 -0.83 14.37
CA ARG A 93 -0.47 -1.27 15.02
C ARG A 93 -0.76 -2.32 16.09
N SER A 94 -1.81 -2.12 16.90
CA SER A 94 -2.25 -3.09 17.90
C SER A 94 -2.76 -4.39 17.25
N ALA A 95 -3.50 -4.29 16.14
CA ALA A 95 -3.97 -5.46 15.38
C ALA A 95 -2.78 -6.24 14.82
N ARG A 96 -1.81 -5.57 14.19
CA ARG A 96 -0.56 -6.17 13.68
C ARG A 96 0.19 -6.92 14.78
N ALA A 97 0.39 -6.30 15.94
CA ALA A 97 1.05 -6.92 17.09
C ALA A 97 0.26 -8.16 17.59
N THR A 98 -1.06 -8.05 17.67
CA THR A 98 -1.94 -9.17 18.06
C THR A 98 -1.80 -10.34 17.08
N LEU A 99 -1.88 -10.07 15.78
CA LEU A 99 -1.76 -11.09 14.73
C LEU A 99 -0.40 -11.78 14.78
N ALA A 100 0.69 -11.01 14.94
CA ALA A 100 2.03 -11.55 15.07
C ALA A 100 2.18 -12.45 16.32
N ALA A 101 1.69 -11.99 17.48
CA ALA A 101 1.76 -12.73 18.74
C ALA A 101 0.99 -14.06 18.69
N HIS A 102 -0.07 -14.14 17.87
CA HIS A 102 -0.89 -15.35 17.70
C HIS A 102 -0.47 -16.19 16.48
N GLY A 103 0.66 -15.88 15.83
CA GLY A 103 1.22 -16.64 14.71
C GLY A 103 0.57 -16.40 13.35
N ASP A 104 -0.35 -15.44 13.24
CA ASP A 104 -0.95 -15.01 11.96
C ASP A 104 -0.04 -14.05 11.21
N ARG A 105 1.12 -14.59 10.79
CA ARG A 105 2.20 -13.83 10.15
C ARG A 105 1.75 -13.17 8.84
N LEU A 106 0.83 -13.82 8.11
CA LEU A 106 0.34 -13.32 6.83
C LEU A 106 -0.42 -12.01 7.01
N ASN A 107 -1.42 -11.98 7.89
CA ASN A 107 -2.19 -10.76 8.14
C ASN A 107 -1.36 -9.71 8.88
N ALA A 108 -0.40 -10.11 9.72
CA ALA A 108 0.52 -9.18 10.37
C ALA A 108 1.43 -8.45 9.35
N ALA A 109 1.99 -9.17 8.38
CA ALA A 109 2.78 -8.59 7.31
C ALA A 109 1.94 -7.70 6.40
N TYR A 110 0.72 -8.15 6.05
CA TYR A 110 -0.21 -7.34 5.27
C TYR A 110 -0.55 -6.02 5.98
N ALA A 111 -0.84 -6.08 7.28
CA ALA A 111 -1.02 -4.88 8.10
C ALA A 111 0.20 -3.96 8.07
N GLY A 112 1.42 -4.51 8.11
CA GLY A 112 2.66 -3.75 7.97
C GLY A 112 2.75 -3.01 6.62
N SER A 113 2.39 -3.66 5.52
CA SER A 113 2.34 -3.04 4.19
C SER A 113 1.30 -1.90 4.12
N LEU A 114 0.15 -2.03 4.79
CA LEU A 114 -0.85 -0.96 4.88
C LEU A 114 -0.33 0.23 5.70
N GLU A 115 0.32 -0.03 6.84
CA GLU A 115 0.96 1.01 7.66
C GLU A 115 2.06 1.74 6.86
N ALA A 116 2.88 1.01 6.09
CA ALA A 116 3.86 1.60 5.18
C ALA A 116 3.22 2.46 4.08
N ARG A 117 2.16 1.96 3.41
CA ARG A 117 1.40 2.73 2.41
C ARG A 117 0.85 4.04 2.99
N ARG A 118 0.34 4.03 4.23
CA ARG A 118 -0.09 5.26 4.91
C ARG A 118 1.09 6.22 5.12
N LEU A 119 2.19 5.73 5.69
CA LEU A 119 3.40 6.54 5.96
C LEU A 119 3.92 7.21 4.69
N ILE A 120 3.92 6.48 3.58
CA ILE A 120 4.25 6.98 2.23
C ILE A 120 3.34 8.14 1.81
N LEU A 121 2.03 8.03 2.03
CA LEU A 121 1.06 9.06 1.66
C LEU A 121 1.20 10.34 2.48
N ILE A 122 1.62 10.24 3.75
CA ILE A 122 1.84 11.40 4.63
C ILE A 122 3.29 11.87 4.66
N GLY A 123 4.15 11.37 3.76
CA GLY A 123 5.53 11.83 3.59
C GLY A 123 6.56 11.28 4.59
N ARG A 124 6.19 10.31 5.45
CA ARG A 124 7.09 9.70 6.45
C ARG A 124 7.88 8.52 5.87
N LEU A 125 8.72 8.80 4.88
CA LEU A 125 9.40 7.77 4.07
C LEU A 125 10.40 6.92 4.86
N ASP A 126 11.16 7.51 5.79
CA ASP A 126 12.13 6.76 6.61
C ASP A 126 11.45 5.71 7.50
N GLU A 127 10.23 6.01 7.96
CA GLU A 127 9.45 5.06 8.76
C GLU A 127 8.83 3.96 7.91
N ALA A 128 8.32 4.30 6.72
CA ALA A 128 7.84 3.31 5.78
C ALA A 128 8.95 2.33 5.38
N GLU A 129 10.15 2.84 5.12
CA GLU A 129 11.31 2.04 4.72
C GLU A 129 11.80 1.10 5.83
N ARG A 130 11.89 1.61 7.08
CA ARG A 130 12.18 0.76 8.25
C ARG A 130 11.14 -0.33 8.42
N LEU A 131 9.86 0.02 8.38
CA LEU A 131 8.78 -0.94 8.57
C LEU A 131 8.78 -2.06 7.53
N LEU A 132 9.11 -1.74 6.27
CA LEU A 132 9.21 -2.74 5.20
C LEU A 132 10.47 -3.60 5.35
N SER A 133 11.55 -3.07 5.90
CA SER A 133 12.81 -3.79 6.11
C SER A 133 12.77 -4.78 7.29
N ASP A 134 11.85 -4.57 8.24
CA ASP A 134 11.67 -5.42 9.43
C ASP A 134 11.06 -6.80 9.12
N PHE A 135 10.66 -7.07 7.87
CA PHE A 135 9.98 -8.30 7.48
C PHE A 135 10.42 -8.81 6.11
N ASP A 136 10.80 -10.08 6.04
CA ASP A 136 11.09 -10.76 4.77
C ASP A 136 9.78 -11.10 4.02
N PRO A 137 9.54 -10.53 2.82
CA PRO A 137 8.32 -10.81 2.06
C PRO A 137 8.29 -12.19 1.39
N ALA A 138 9.40 -12.93 1.31
CA ALA A 138 9.46 -14.21 0.60
C ALA A 138 8.42 -15.26 1.06
N PRO A 139 8.12 -15.42 2.37
CA PRO A 139 7.15 -16.40 2.85
C PRO A 139 5.67 -16.00 2.63
N LEU A 140 5.40 -14.76 2.19
CA LEU A 140 4.02 -14.31 1.97
C LEU A 140 3.40 -15.00 0.75
N PRO A 141 2.08 -15.24 0.73
CA PRO A 141 1.38 -15.63 -0.48
C PRO A 141 1.45 -14.49 -1.51
N PRO A 142 1.30 -14.80 -2.81
CA PRO A 142 1.44 -13.84 -3.90
C PRO A 142 0.66 -12.54 -3.70
N VAL A 143 -0.61 -12.61 -3.29
CA VAL A 143 -1.45 -11.42 -3.05
C VAL A 143 -0.85 -10.47 -2.00
N ALA A 144 -0.36 -11.00 -0.88
CA ALA A 144 0.23 -10.19 0.17
C ALA A 144 1.60 -9.63 -0.24
N ARG A 145 2.38 -10.38 -1.05
CA ARG A 145 3.63 -9.87 -1.65
C ARG A 145 3.40 -8.66 -2.54
N VAL A 146 2.34 -8.65 -3.34
CA VAL A 146 2.03 -7.49 -4.20
C VAL A 146 1.89 -6.21 -3.37
N ALA A 147 1.14 -6.25 -2.27
CA ALA A 147 0.97 -5.08 -1.41
C ALA A 147 2.29 -4.59 -0.80
N HIS A 148 3.15 -5.51 -0.37
CA HIS A 148 4.49 -5.19 0.14
C HIS A 148 5.37 -4.54 -0.94
N GLU A 149 5.46 -5.18 -2.11
CA GLU A 149 6.32 -4.71 -3.20
C GLU A 149 5.83 -3.39 -3.80
N LEU A 150 4.52 -3.15 -3.86
CA LEU A 150 3.97 -1.85 -4.25
C LEU A 150 4.29 -0.76 -3.22
N ALA A 151 4.32 -1.09 -1.92
CA ALA A 151 4.78 -0.14 -0.90
C ALA A 151 6.28 0.16 -1.06
N ALA A 152 7.11 -0.86 -1.29
CA ALA A 152 8.55 -0.70 -1.54
C ALA A 152 8.83 0.14 -2.80
N ALA A 153 8.09 -0.12 -3.89
CA ALA A 153 8.14 0.69 -5.10
C ALA A 153 7.73 2.14 -4.83
N GLY A 154 6.66 2.35 -4.06
CA GLY A 154 6.19 3.68 -3.67
C GLY A 154 7.21 4.50 -2.85
N VAL A 155 7.99 3.84 -1.98
CA VAL A 155 9.13 4.46 -1.29
C VAL A 155 10.22 4.81 -2.30
N ALA A 156 10.63 3.86 -3.13
CA ALA A 156 11.72 4.05 -4.09
C ALA A 156 11.43 5.18 -5.09
N VAL A 157 10.20 5.26 -5.61
CA VAL A 157 9.76 6.36 -6.50
C VAL A 157 9.89 7.71 -5.80
N ARG A 158 9.38 7.86 -4.57
CA ARG A 158 9.45 9.14 -3.84
C ARG A 158 10.86 9.55 -3.46
N ARG A 159 11.76 8.58 -3.28
CA ARG A 159 13.20 8.78 -3.08
C ARG A 159 13.98 9.02 -4.38
N LEU A 160 13.31 8.97 -5.54
CA LEU A 160 13.94 8.98 -6.87
C LEU A 160 15.03 7.91 -7.05
N ARG A 161 14.83 6.71 -6.50
CA ARG A 161 15.71 5.56 -6.71
C ARG A 161 15.11 4.69 -7.83
N THR A 162 15.25 5.09 -9.09
CA THR A 162 14.46 4.50 -10.18
C THR A 162 14.80 3.04 -10.42
N LYS A 163 16.07 2.64 -10.29
CA LYS A 163 16.48 1.23 -10.39
C LYS A 163 15.78 0.37 -9.33
N ALA A 164 15.74 0.83 -8.08
CA ALA A 164 15.06 0.13 -7.00
C ALA A 164 13.54 0.07 -7.23
N ALA A 165 12.94 1.16 -7.73
CA ALA A 165 11.53 1.20 -8.09
C ALA A 165 11.20 0.20 -9.20
N ARG A 166 11.98 0.16 -10.29
CA ARG A 166 11.84 -0.82 -11.39
C ARG A 166 11.91 -2.26 -10.86
N SER A 167 12.90 -2.56 -10.00
CA SER A 167 13.01 -3.89 -9.39
C SER A 167 11.81 -4.26 -8.52
N ALA A 168 11.31 -3.33 -7.69
CA ALA A 168 10.15 -3.56 -6.83
C ALA A 168 8.87 -3.77 -7.65
N PHE A 169 8.62 -2.94 -8.68
CA PHE A 169 7.50 -3.17 -9.60
C PHE A 169 7.62 -4.50 -10.34
N GLY A 170 8.83 -4.92 -10.73
CA GLY A 170 9.07 -6.24 -11.32
C GLY A 170 8.66 -7.38 -10.39
N ARG A 171 9.04 -7.31 -9.10
CA ARG A 171 8.64 -8.30 -8.09
C ARG A 171 7.13 -8.28 -7.83
N ALA A 172 6.52 -7.09 -7.78
CA ALA A 172 5.07 -6.95 -7.67
C ALA A 172 4.35 -7.59 -8.87
N SER A 173 4.88 -7.40 -10.09
CA SER A 173 4.29 -7.94 -11.31
C SER A 173 4.36 -9.48 -11.35
N LEU A 174 5.51 -10.05 -10.96
CA LEU A 174 5.66 -11.49 -10.80
C LEU A 174 4.67 -12.06 -9.77
N ALA A 175 4.55 -11.44 -8.60
CA ALA A 175 3.61 -11.87 -7.58
C ALA A 175 2.14 -11.73 -8.03
N ALA A 176 1.79 -10.68 -8.78
CA ALA A 176 0.46 -10.53 -9.35
C ALA A 176 0.16 -11.58 -10.42
N TYR A 177 1.18 -11.99 -11.18
CA TYR A 177 1.08 -13.10 -12.12
C TYR A 177 0.77 -14.42 -11.42
N GLU A 178 1.53 -14.75 -10.37
CA GLU A 178 1.35 -15.96 -9.56
C GLU A 178 0.02 -15.97 -8.80
N ALA A 179 -0.47 -14.81 -8.35
CA ALA A 179 -1.78 -14.68 -7.71
C ALA A 179 -2.93 -15.04 -8.65
N ASN A 180 -2.73 -14.86 -9.95
CA ASN A 180 -3.73 -15.08 -11.00
C ASN A 180 -5.05 -14.30 -10.79
N ILE A 181 -4.96 -13.08 -10.22
CA ILE A 181 -6.10 -12.18 -10.03
C ILE A 181 -6.00 -11.04 -11.05
N PRO A 182 -6.91 -10.93 -12.04
CA PRO A 182 -6.84 -9.90 -13.08
C PRO A 182 -6.80 -8.47 -12.55
N ALA A 183 -7.61 -8.16 -11.54
CA ALA A 183 -7.64 -6.83 -10.93
C ALA A 183 -6.29 -6.45 -10.30
N LEU A 184 -5.59 -7.40 -9.69
CA LEU A 184 -4.29 -7.17 -9.06
C LEU A 184 -3.18 -6.94 -10.11
N LYS A 185 -3.23 -7.67 -11.23
CA LYS A 185 -2.34 -7.43 -12.38
C LYS A 185 -2.52 -6.00 -12.91
N ALA A 186 -3.77 -5.58 -13.11
CA ALA A 186 -4.09 -4.23 -13.56
C ALA A 186 -3.64 -3.14 -12.57
N GLU A 187 -3.78 -3.36 -11.25
CA GLU A 187 -3.28 -2.43 -10.23
C GLU A 187 -1.76 -2.25 -10.34
N VAL A 188 -1.00 -3.35 -10.44
CA VAL A 188 0.47 -3.29 -10.57
C VAL A 188 0.88 -2.59 -11.85
N GLU A 189 0.24 -2.93 -12.98
CA GLU A 189 0.51 -2.31 -14.28
C GLU A 189 0.28 -0.80 -14.21
N ALA A 190 -0.89 -0.37 -13.74
CA ALA A 190 -1.24 1.04 -13.60
C ALA A 190 -0.27 1.78 -12.67
N ALA A 191 0.11 1.18 -11.54
CA ALA A 191 1.07 1.78 -10.61
C ALA A 191 2.46 1.93 -11.23
N SER A 192 2.89 1.00 -12.09
CA SER A 192 4.20 1.02 -12.73
C SER A 192 4.36 2.10 -13.79
N LEU A 193 3.26 2.64 -14.33
CA LEU A 193 3.27 3.69 -15.36
C LEU A 193 4.00 4.96 -14.91
N VAL A 194 4.10 5.20 -13.60
CA VAL A 194 4.86 6.34 -13.03
C VAL A 194 6.32 6.36 -13.49
N LEU A 195 6.90 5.21 -13.85
CA LEU A 195 8.28 5.12 -14.32
C LEU A 195 8.46 5.60 -15.77
N ASN A 196 7.38 5.61 -16.54
CA ASN A 196 7.40 5.90 -17.98
C ASN A 196 6.55 7.13 -18.34
N THR A 197 6.01 7.82 -17.34
CA THR A 197 5.25 9.05 -17.52
C THR A 197 6.20 10.24 -17.38
N PRO A 198 6.16 11.24 -18.28
CA PRO A 198 6.89 12.50 -18.08
C PRO A 198 6.59 13.13 -16.72
N VAL A 199 7.64 13.47 -15.97
CA VAL A 199 7.54 14.08 -14.63
C VAL A 199 8.04 15.52 -14.58
N GLY A 200 8.65 15.99 -15.66
CA GLY A 200 9.17 17.34 -15.76
C GLY A 200 9.52 17.70 -17.19
N ARG A 201 10.00 18.93 -17.37
CA ARG A 201 10.48 19.46 -18.65
C ARG A 201 11.84 20.11 -18.43
N LEU A 202 12.79 19.79 -19.29
CA LEU A 202 14.08 20.46 -19.38
C LEU A 202 13.97 21.60 -20.38
N ILE A 203 14.16 22.83 -19.92
CA ILE A 203 14.20 24.02 -20.77
C ILE A 203 15.63 24.56 -20.77
N ALA A 204 16.30 24.50 -21.91
CA ALA A 204 17.68 24.96 -22.04
C ALA A 204 17.93 25.60 -23.41
N ARG A 205 18.50 26.81 -23.45
CA ARG A 205 18.87 27.50 -24.70
C ARG A 205 17.72 27.57 -25.74
N GLY A 206 16.48 27.77 -25.25
CA GLY A 206 15.29 27.87 -26.09
C GLY A 206 14.73 26.52 -26.57
N THR A 207 15.30 25.39 -26.18
CA THR A 207 14.71 24.05 -26.42
C THR A 207 14.00 23.54 -25.18
N GLU A 208 12.98 22.72 -25.42
CA GLU A 208 12.19 22.06 -24.39
C GLU A 208 12.15 20.56 -24.65
N LYS A 209 12.37 19.76 -23.60
CA LYS A 209 12.35 18.29 -23.66
C LYS A 209 11.64 17.74 -22.42
N ASP A 210 10.72 16.80 -22.61
CA ASP A 210 10.13 16.05 -21.50
C ASP A 210 11.17 15.18 -20.79
N LEU A 211 11.09 15.12 -19.46
CA LEU A 211 11.98 14.31 -18.62
C LEU A 211 11.20 13.19 -17.94
N LEU A 212 11.77 11.99 -17.99
CA LEU A 212 11.35 10.85 -17.17
C LEU A 212 12.03 10.86 -15.80
N LEU A 213 11.55 9.98 -14.91
CA LEU A 213 12.00 9.91 -13.52
C LEU A 213 13.49 9.59 -13.38
N ASP A 214 14.03 8.74 -14.26
CA ASP A 214 15.43 8.32 -14.25
C ASP A 214 16.37 9.42 -14.80
N GLU A 215 15.89 10.23 -15.73
CA GLU A 215 16.60 11.44 -16.18
C GLU A 215 16.68 12.49 -15.07
N VAL A 216 15.61 12.64 -14.28
CA VAL A 216 15.63 13.50 -13.07
C VAL A 216 16.60 12.94 -12.02
N GLU A 217 16.58 11.63 -11.76
CA GLU A 217 17.57 10.99 -10.87
C GLU A 217 18.99 11.27 -11.34
N THR A 218 19.27 11.05 -12.63
CA THR A 218 20.58 11.29 -13.25
C THR A 218 21.05 12.73 -13.09
N LEU A 219 20.16 13.70 -13.33
CA LEU A 219 20.46 15.13 -13.14
C LEU A 219 20.85 15.42 -11.68
N LEU A 220 20.08 14.90 -10.73
CA LEU A 220 20.33 15.12 -9.31
C LEU A 220 21.62 14.47 -8.81
N THR A 221 22.11 13.43 -9.50
CA THR A 221 23.40 12.78 -9.21
C THR A 221 24.55 13.27 -10.10
N SER A 222 24.31 14.19 -11.02
CA SER A 222 25.29 14.63 -12.03
C SER A 222 26.43 15.49 -11.47
N GLY A 223 26.33 15.93 -10.21
CA GLY A 223 27.23 16.92 -9.62
C GLY A 223 26.86 18.38 -9.93
N ALA A 224 25.87 18.63 -10.80
CA ALA A 224 25.39 19.98 -11.06
C ALA A 224 24.79 20.63 -9.80
N LEU A 225 24.91 21.96 -9.73
CA LEU A 225 24.14 22.76 -8.77
C LEU A 225 22.67 22.73 -9.17
N VAL A 226 21.83 22.11 -8.33
CA VAL A 226 20.39 22.01 -8.55
C VAL A 226 19.64 22.74 -7.44
N ILE A 227 18.76 23.66 -7.86
CA ILE A 227 17.80 24.34 -7.00
C ILE A 227 16.46 23.61 -7.16
N ASP A 228 16.11 22.78 -6.17
CA ASP A 228 14.87 22.00 -6.16
C ASP A 228 13.81 22.73 -5.34
N ALA A 229 13.01 23.56 -6.03
CA ALA A 229 11.91 24.31 -5.44
C ALA A 229 10.76 23.42 -4.94
N CYS A 230 10.60 22.22 -5.52
CA CYS A 230 9.57 21.27 -5.09
C CYS A 230 9.88 20.70 -3.70
N ARG A 231 11.15 20.51 -3.38
CA ARG A 231 11.61 20.00 -2.08
C ARG A 231 12.18 21.08 -1.15
N ASN A 232 12.25 22.32 -1.60
CA ASN A 232 12.92 23.42 -0.92
C ASN A 232 14.36 23.05 -0.52
N VAL A 233 15.15 22.53 -1.46
CA VAL A 233 16.57 22.21 -1.24
C VAL A 233 17.45 22.78 -2.33
N VAL A 234 18.68 23.12 -1.97
CA VAL A 234 19.76 23.35 -2.93
C VAL A 234 20.76 22.22 -2.77
N ARG A 235 21.23 21.67 -3.89
CA ARG A 235 22.18 20.57 -3.86
C ARG A 235 23.28 20.74 -4.90
N GLU A 236 24.47 20.26 -4.55
CA GLU A 236 25.62 20.18 -5.44
C GLU A 236 26.38 18.91 -5.06
N ALA A 237 26.52 17.97 -6.01
CA ALA A 237 27.00 16.61 -5.73
C ALA A 237 26.29 16.00 -4.51
N ASP A 238 27.05 15.61 -3.48
CA ASP A 238 26.54 15.00 -2.24
C ASP A 238 26.10 16.03 -1.18
N ALA A 239 26.41 17.32 -1.38
CA ALA A 239 26.02 18.37 -0.45
C ALA A 239 24.55 18.76 -0.71
N VAL A 240 23.72 18.69 0.34
CA VAL A 240 22.31 19.08 0.29
C VAL A 240 22.03 20.06 1.42
N VAL A 241 21.58 21.26 1.07
CA VAL A 241 21.15 22.30 2.00
C VAL A 241 19.63 22.39 1.97
N SER A 242 18.99 22.10 3.11
CA SER A 242 17.56 22.31 3.25
C SER A 242 17.26 23.79 3.46
N LEU A 243 16.32 24.30 2.68
CA LEU A 243 15.77 25.64 2.76
C LEU A 243 14.28 25.62 3.13
N ALA A 244 13.78 24.50 3.68
CA ALA A 244 12.38 24.36 4.06
C ALA A 244 11.90 25.41 5.08
N THR A 245 12.81 25.94 5.91
CA THR A 245 12.52 27.03 6.87
C THR A 245 12.77 28.43 6.30
N ARG A 246 13.20 28.52 5.03
CA ARG A 246 13.54 29.77 4.34
C ARG A 246 12.78 29.90 3.00
N PRO A 247 11.43 29.83 3.01
CA PRO A 247 10.63 29.78 1.78
C PRO A 247 10.77 31.04 0.91
N VAL A 248 11.12 32.19 1.51
CA VAL A 248 11.38 33.46 0.80
C VAL A 248 12.51 33.32 -0.23
N LEU A 249 13.46 32.41 -0.03
CA LEU A 249 14.56 32.18 -0.98
C LEU A 249 14.12 31.50 -2.29
N PHE A 250 12.87 31.00 -2.37
CA PHE A 250 12.28 30.45 -3.59
C PHE A 250 11.19 31.34 -4.20
N ALA A 251 10.92 32.51 -3.61
CA ALA A 251 10.03 33.50 -4.20
C ALA A 251 10.77 34.19 -5.36
N LEU A 252 10.54 33.70 -6.58
CA LEU A 252 10.90 34.37 -7.83
C LEU A 252 9.72 35.20 -8.33
#